data_AF-A0A8T5NBR9-F1
#
_entry.id   AF-A0A8T5NBR9-F1
#
_cell.length_a   1.000
_cell.length_b   1.000
_cell.length_c   1.000
_cell.angle_alpha   90.00
_cell.angle_beta   90.00
_cell.angle_gamma   90.00
#
_symmetry.space_group_name_H-M   'P 1'
#
loop_
_entity.id
_entity.type
_entity.pdbx_description
1 polymer ?
#
loop_
_entity_poly.entity_id
_entity_poly.type
_entity_poly.pdbx_seq_one_letter_code
_entity_poly.pdbx_strand_id
1 'polypeptide(L)' 'MHQIIEISKNPELGKPLRNVLKGKRRVHVGSFVLFYLIDKKNEIVTFLEFEHHDKAYH' A
#
# COMPACT_ATOMS: atom_id res chain seq x y z
N MET A 1 4.82 -13.52 6.27
CA MET A 1 3.38 -13.62 6.64
C MET A 1 3.20 -12.72 7.85
N HIS A 2 2.49 -11.58 7.88
CA HIS A 2 1.18 -11.21 7.33
C HIS A 2 1.10 -9.67 7.13
N GLN A 3 1.61 -9.16 6.00
CA GLN A 3 1.70 -7.71 5.76
C GLN A 3 0.38 -6.95 5.91
N ILE A 4 -0.75 -7.56 5.54
CA ILE A 4 -2.08 -6.94 5.69
C ILE A 4 -2.43 -6.72 7.17
N ILE A 5 -2.08 -7.65 8.05
CA ILE A 5 -2.33 -7.53 9.50
C ILE A 5 -1.44 -6.41 10.08
N GLU A 6 -0.20 -6.30 9.61
CA GLU A 6 0.70 -5.21 10.02
C GLU A 6 0.17 -3.84 9.57
N ILE A 7 -0.32 -3.73 8.34
CA ILE A 7 -0.95 -2.50 7.83
C ILE A 7 -2.22 -2.18 8.60
N SER A 8 -3.04 -3.18 8.97
CA SER A 8 -4.24 -2.94 9.77
C SER A 8 -3.90 -2.41 11.18
N LYS A 9 -2.75 -2.78 11.75
CA LYS A 9 -2.29 -2.31 13.06
C LYS A 9 -1.58 -0.96 12.97
N ASN A 10 -0.79 -0.76 11.92
CA ASN A 10 -0.06 0.48 11.67
C ASN A 10 -0.12 0.81 10.17
N PRO A 11 -1.18 1.49 9.71
CA PRO A 11 -1.35 1.81 8.30
C PRO A 11 -0.23 2.72 7.77
N GLU A 12 0.45 3.47 8.64
CA GLU A 12 1.49 4.43 8.24
C GLU A 12 2.82 3.78 7.85
N LEU A 13 2.96 2.46 8.03
CA LEU A 13 4.17 1.68 7.75
C LEU A 13 4.58 1.68 6.27
N GLY A 14 3.61 1.75 5.35
CA GLY A 14 3.87 1.84 3.92
C GLY A 14 4.46 3.19 3.51
N LYS A 15 5.29 3.17 2.48
CA LYS A 15 5.95 4.36 1.96
C LYS A 15 4.91 5.30 1.34
N PRO A 16 4.85 6.58 1.77
CA PRO A 16 3.93 7.55 1.17
C PRO A 16 4.35 7.84 -0.27
N LEU A 17 3.35 7.88 -1.15
CA LEU A 17 3.53 8.26 -2.54
C LEU A 17 3.34 9.76 -2.72
N ARG A 18 3.95 10.30 -3.78
CA ARG A 18 3.98 11.73 -4.08
C ARG A 18 3.20 12.03 -5.36
N ASN A 19 3.04 13.33 -5.64
CA ASN A 19 2.46 13.85 -6.87
C ASN A 19 0.99 13.40 -7.07
N VAL A 20 0.63 12.88 -8.25
CA VAL A 20 -0.73 12.39 -8.56
C VAL A 20 -1.20 11.24 -7.65
N LEU A 21 -0.28 10.57 -6.95
CA LEU A 21 -0.58 9.49 -6.00
C LEU A 21 -0.51 9.97 -4.53
N LYS A 22 -0.46 11.28 -4.30
CA LYS A 22 -0.45 11.86 -2.94
C LYS A 22 -1.66 11.39 -2.15
N GLY A 23 -1.42 10.88 -0.95
CA GLY A 23 -2.44 10.27 -0.07
C GLY A 23 -2.45 8.74 -0.11
N LYS A 24 -1.87 8.12 -1.15
CA LYS A 24 -1.67 6.67 -1.22
C LYS A 24 -0.36 6.26 -0.56
N ARG A 25 -0.31 5.02 -0.10
CA ARG A 25 0.88 4.34 0.42
C ARG A 25 1.12 3.05 -0.33
N ARG A 26 2.39 2.65 -0.41
CA ARG A 26 2.81 1.37 -0.99
C ARG A 26 3.58 0.52 0.01
N VAL A 27 3.40 -0.79 -0.09
CA VAL A 27 4.25 -1.78 0.59
C VAL A 27 4.65 -2.89 -0.38
N HIS A 28 5.83 -3.47 -0.18
CA HIS A 28 6.31 -4.61 -0.94
C HIS A 28 6.00 -5.91 -0.20
N VAL A 29 5.19 -6.77 -0.83
CA VAL A 29 4.85 -8.11 -0.36
C VAL A 29 5.58 -9.12 -1.24
N GLY A 30 6.86 -9.36 -0.94
CA GLY A 30 7.72 -10.17 -1.80
C GLY A 30 7.82 -9.56 -3.20
N SER A 31 7.46 -10.33 -4.23
CA SER A 31 7.44 -9.88 -5.63
C SER A 31 6.21 -9.06 -6.03
N PHE A 32 5.36 -8.69 -5.07
CA PHE A 32 4.16 -7.89 -5.33
C PHE A 32 4.23 -6.54 -4.63
N VAL A 33 3.55 -5.56 -5.19
CA VAL A 33 3.36 -4.23 -4.60
C VAL A 33 1.89 -4.06 -4.29
N LEU A 34 1.59 -3.69 -3.04
CA LEU A 34 0.26 -3.35 -2.57
C LEU A 34 0.15 -1.83 -2.41
N PHE A 35 -0.82 -1.24 -3.10
CA PHE A 35 -1.22 0.15 -2.93
C PHE A 35 -2.46 0.25 -2.06
N TYR A 36 -2.47 1.21 -1.15
CA TYR A 36 -3.61 1.45 -0.27
C TYR A 36 -3.73 2.91 0.13
N LEU A 37 -4.92 3.28 0.59
CA LEU A 37 -5.26 4.60 1.14
C LEU A 37 -5.49 4.48 2.64
N ILE A 38 -5.22 5.58 3.35
CA ILE A 38 -5.59 5.73 4.75
C ILE A 38 -6.53 6.92 4.85
N ASP A 39 -7.77 6.65 5.25
CA ASP A 39 -8.67 7.69 5.73
C ASP A 39 -8.51 7.80 7.25
N LYS A 40 -7.72 8.79 7.69
CA LYS A 40 -7.47 9.02 9.13
C LYS A 40 -8.70 9.53 9.88
N LYS A 41 -9.68 10.10 9.18
CA LYS A 41 -10.89 10.67 9.81
C LYS A 41 -11.87 9.56 10.16
N ASN A 42 -11.99 8.57 9.29
CA ASN A 42 -12.91 7.45 9.44
C ASN A 42 -12.21 6.18 9.95
N GLU A 43 -10.88 6.21 10.15
CA GLU A 43 -10.05 5.06 10.53
C GLU A 43 -10.15 3.88 9.55
N ILE A 44 -10.32 4.20 8.26
CA ILE A 44 -10.47 3.20 7.19
C ILE A 44 -9.18 3.04 6.43
N VAL A 45 -8.79 1.79 6.19
CA VAL A 45 -7.74 1.44 5.23
C VAL A 45 -8.38 0.78 4.03
N THR A 46 -8.18 1.35 2.84
CA THR A 46 -8.69 0.81 1.58
C THR A 46 -7.54 0.26 0.75
N PHE A 47 -7.54 -1.04 0.51
CA PHE A 47 -6.62 -1.68 -0.43
C PHE A 47 -7.10 -1.42 -1.86
N LEU A 48 -6.21 -0.88 -2.69
CA LEU A 48 -6.55 -0.45 -4.05
C LEU A 48 -6.10 -1.47 -5.09
N GLU A 49 -4.80 -1.73 -5.13
CA GLU A 49 -4.17 -2.49 -6.23
C GLU A 49 -3.08 -3.39 -5.66
N PHE A 50 -3.02 -4.62 -6.17
CA PHE A 50 -2.02 -5.63 -5.80
C PHE A 50 -1.42 -6.23 -7.07
N GLU A 51 -0.19 -5.83 -7.40
CA GLU A 51 0.42 -6.14 -8.70
C GLU A 51 1.83 -6.71 -8.58
N HIS A 52 2.22 -7.56 -9.53
CA HIS A 52 3.56 -8.14 -9.60
C HIS A 52 4.56 -7.14 -10.18
N HIS A 53 5.67 -6.87 -9.50
CA HIS A 53 6.67 -5.87 -9.93
C HIS A 53 7.40 -6.23 -11.25
N ASP A 54 7.30 -7.47 -11.71
CA ASP A 54 8.00 -8.00 -12.88
C ASP A 54 7.34 -7.59 -14.22
N LYS A 55 6.11 -7.04 -14.21
CA LYS A 55 5.49 -6.49 -15.43
C LYS A 55 6.12 -5.17 -15.91
N ALA A 56 7.11 -4.64 -15.21
CA ALA A 56 7.77 -3.38 -15.55
C ALA A 56 9.11 -3.52 -16.31
N TYR A 57 9.59 -4.74 -16.56
CA TYR A 57 10.88 -4.98 -17.24
C TYR A 57 10.78 -6.00 -18.39
N HIS A 58 9.80 -5.84 -19.28
CA HIS A 58 9.89 -6.39 -20.64
C HIS A 58 10.13 -5.27 -21.64
#